data_AF-A0A8X6IHS6-F1
#
_entry.id   AF-A0A8X6IHS6-F1
#
_cell.length_a   1.000
_cell.length_b   1.000
_cell.length_c   1.000
_cell.angle_alpha   90.00
_cell.angle_beta   90.00
_cell.angle_gamma   90.00
#
_symmetry.space_group_name_H-M   'P 1'
#
loop_
_entity.id
_entity.type
_entity.pdbx_description
1 polymer ?
#
loop_
_entity_poly.entity_id
_entity_poly.type
_entity_poly.pdbx_seq_one_letter_code
_entity_poly.pdbx_strand_id
1 'polypeptide(L)'
;MAVSDAGSVGFSSYFAQLLGAPEPAFRLLFTILLGYPLALLHRYFLFGKPSVLQNLFFVSCGLSLGFYNYGFDMVHSVACVCVMYLILVTIGGTFISVITSFIFFMGYLLVGYYVTGTEEYDIKWSMPHCVLTLRLIGLSCDVFDGQKPQETLSNEQKKTALKKCPSLLEIAGHAYFFGGFMVGPQFPMKRYLDFIQGNYSEKAFMGKPSCISAGFKSLGLGILILSIYQIGIIFIPERILLSDDYLEFPLWKKLLIMALFGKMALYKYIAIWLIAEGSCILTGMTYNGTDGNGNDLWDGCTNVKLWDFTTTTTFQGGIRSFNCNTNLWLGQYVYKRMKFLGNRFISQAAALLFLAAWHGLHSGYYICFLNEFIVMYFEKDFEFFLTTRLPKLKELLLQSALKFPVRIFMKVYMDVMMGFCLVPFVYLSWNRYLLVYNSIYYLGYIIYFGWPVLSPVMKILVPKAKDLYISPNNKGLKPDEVLNLINKFRFLEEENLPVEIDSDSNDDGASEPENAPIPGPSNTHDPSCETPAGIKTSTIAPCLSTPQIETRASCSPVNLQQEIVQAVNNLTCSVFFFLEQLSFVQASSHVEDSPVMKNPTGNGCSSATLV
;
A
#
# COMPACT_ATOMS: atom_id res chain seq x y z
N MET A 1 -39.84 -20.13 14.86
CA MET A 1 -40.82 -20.71 13.90
C MET A 1 -40.03 -21.45 12.83
N ALA A 2 -40.59 -22.48 12.20
CA ALA A 2 -39.80 -23.45 11.43
C ALA A 2 -40.26 -23.57 9.95
N VAL A 3 -39.27 -23.74 9.07
CA VAL A 3 -39.34 -24.28 7.68
C VAL A 3 -40.34 -23.63 6.70
N SER A 4 -39.82 -22.64 5.96
CA SER A 4 -40.12 -22.35 4.55
C SER A 4 -38.96 -21.46 4.04
N ASP A 5 -38.24 -21.74 2.96
CA ASP A 5 -38.42 -22.74 1.90
C ASP A 5 -37.13 -23.50 1.59
N ALA A 6 -37.25 -24.59 0.82
CA ALA A 6 -36.14 -25.13 0.03
C ALA A 6 -35.83 -24.21 -1.19
N GLY A 7 -35.49 -22.96 -0.89
CA GLY A 7 -35.15 -21.95 -1.89
C GLY A 7 -33.84 -22.28 -2.60
N SER A 8 -33.71 -21.86 -3.87
CA SER A 8 -32.50 -22.08 -4.66
C SER A 8 -31.26 -21.53 -3.96
N VAL A 9 -30.21 -22.35 -3.84
CA VAL A 9 -28.89 -21.90 -3.37
C VAL A 9 -28.43 -20.80 -4.33
N GLY A 10 -28.40 -19.56 -3.84
CA GLY A 10 -28.08 -18.40 -4.65
C GLY A 10 -26.70 -18.54 -5.30
N PHE A 11 -26.54 -18.00 -6.52
CA PHE A 11 -25.31 -18.13 -7.33
C PHE A 11 -24.01 -18.01 -6.52
N SER A 12 -23.89 -16.94 -5.73
CA SER A 12 -22.72 -16.67 -4.89
C SER A 12 -22.48 -17.76 -3.83
N SER A 13 -23.55 -18.28 -3.22
CA SER A 13 -23.50 -19.32 -2.20
C SER A 13 -23.13 -20.69 -2.78
N TYR A 14 -23.64 -21.01 -3.98
CA TYR A 14 -23.31 -22.25 -4.70
C TYR A 14 -21.82 -22.32 -5.04
N PHE A 15 -21.27 -21.26 -5.65
CA PHE A 15 -19.84 -21.22 -5.98
C PHE A 15 -18.94 -21.09 -4.74
N ALA A 16 -19.40 -20.45 -3.67
CA ALA A 16 -18.69 -20.42 -2.40
C ALA A 16 -18.58 -21.82 -1.76
N GLN A 17 -19.67 -22.59 -1.75
CA GLN A 17 -19.69 -23.97 -1.27
C GLN A 17 -18.77 -24.88 -2.11
N LEU A 18 -18.84 -24.78 -3.45
CA LEU A 18 -17.96 -25.52 -4.37
C LEU A 18 -16.47 -25.24 -4.14
N LEU A 19 -16.13 -24.04 -3.67
CA LEU A 19 -14.76 -23.62 -3.36
C LEU A 19 -14.31 -23.89 -1.91
N GLY A 20 -15.20 -24.38 -1.04
CA GLY A 20 -14.94 -24.42 0.40
C GLY A 20 -14.66 -23.05 1.03
N ALA A 21 -15.16 -21.97 0.43
CA ALA A 21 -14.85 -20.59 0.80
C ALA A 21 -16.06 -19.90 1.46
N PRO A 22 -15.86 -18.96 2.41
CA PRO A 22 -16.95 -18.13 2.93
C PRO A 22 -17.59 -17.29 1.81
N GLU A 23 -18.92 -17.25 1.74
CA GLU A 23 -19.63 -16.51 0.69
C GLU A 23 -19.23 -15.02 0.56
N PRO A 24 -19.03 -14.25 1.66
CA PRO A 24 -18.52 -12.88 1.56
C PRO A 24 -17.13 -12.79 0.89
N ALA A 25 -16.26 -13.78 1.09
CA ALA A 25 -14.95 -13.84 0.45
C ALA A 25 -15.05 -14.15 -1.06
N PHE A 26 -15.97 -15.04 -1.44
CA PHE A 26 -16.29 -15.29 -2.85
C PHE A 26 -16.86 -14.03 -3.54
N ARG A 27 -17.85 -13.36 -2.92
CA ARG A 27 -18.43 -12.11 -3.46
C ARG A 27 -17.37 -11.03 -3.64
N LEU A 28 -16.45 -10.89 -2.70
CA LEU A 28 -15.33 -9.95 -2.76
C LEU A 28 -14.36 -10.28 -3.89
N LEU A 29 -13.91 -11.54 -4.01
CA LEU A 29 -12.99 -11.99 -5.05
C LEU A 29 -13.60 -11.84 -6.46
N PHE A 30 -14.86 -12.24 -6.62
CA PHE A 30 -15.61 -12.02 -7.86
C PHE A 30 -15.69 -10.53 -8.23
N THR A 31 -15.87 -9.65 -7.24
CA THR A 31 -15.98 -8.21 -7.42
C THR A 31 -14.68 -7.55 -7.90
N ILE A 32 -13.54 -7.88 -7.30
CA ILE A 32 -12.24 -7.34 -7.75
C ILE A 32 -11.84 -7.89 -9.13
N LEU A 33 -12.24 -9.13 -9.46
CA LEU A 33 -12.07 -9.69 -10.80
C LEU A 33 -12.97 -8.99 -11.84
N LEU A 34 -14.21 -8.63 -11.50
CA LEU A 34 -15.07 -7.77 -12.35
C LEU A 34 -14.47 -6.37 -12.59
N GLY A 35 -13.54 -5.92 -11.74
CA GLY A 35 -12.75 -4.71 -11.99
C GLY A 35 -11.98 -4.75 -13.32
N TYR A 36 -11.58 -5.92 -13.82
CA TYR A 36 -10.83 -6.06 -15.07
C TYR A 36 -11.66 -5.74 -16.32
N PRO A 37 -12.80 -6.39 -16.61
CA PRO A 37 -13.64 -6.02 -17.75
C PRO A 37 -14.21 -4.60 -17.63
N LEU A 38 -14.50 -4.10 -16.41
CA LEU A 38 -14.91 -2.71 -16.20
C LEU A 38 -13.79 -1.70 -16.49
N ALA A 39 -12.54 -2.02 -16.13
CA ALA A 39 -11.39 -1.20 -16.47
C ALA A 39 -11.12 -1.19 -17.98
N LEU A 40 -11.27 -2.32 -18.67
CA LEU A 40 -11.17 -2.37 -20.14
C LEU A 40 -12.31 -1.57 -20.80
N LEU A 41 -13.56 -1.69 -20.32
CA LEU A 41 -14.69 -0.90 -20.83
C LEU A 41 -14.43 0.60 -20.70
N HIS A 42 -13.94 1.05 -19.52
CA HIS A 42 -13.51 2.44 -19.36
C HIS A 42 -12.36 2.79 -20.31
N ARG A 43 -11.30 1.97 -20.35
CA ARG A 43 -10.08 2.23 -21.13
C ARG A 43 -10.34 2.36 -22.62
N TYR A 44 -11.27 1.58 -23.18
CA TYR A 44 -11.63 1.67 -24.59
C TYR A 44 -12.63 2.81 -24.88
N PHE A 45 -13.74 2.89 -24.15
CA PHE A 45 -14.88 3.76 -24.52
C PHE A 45 -14.94 5.11 -23.80
N LEU A 46 -14.42 5.21 -22.57
CA LEU A 46 -14.61 6.36 -21.66
C LEU A 46 -13.34 7.14 -21.30
N PHE A 47 -12.16 6.53 -21.43
CA PHE A 47 -10.88 7.22 -21.20
C PHE A 47 -10.73 8.42 -22.15
N GLY A 48 -10.49 9.61 -21.60
CA GLY A 48 -10.43 10.87 -22.35
C GLY A 48 -11.80 11.45 -22.77
N LYS A 49 -12.92 10.90 -22.29
CA LYS A 49 -14.26 11.52 -22.40
C LYS A 49 -14.49 12.52 -21.26
N PRO A 50 -15.47 13.44 -21.36
CA PRO A 50 -15.73 14.43 -20.32
C PRO A 50 -15.85 13.82 -18.91
N SER A 51 -15.23 14.47 -17.92
CA SER A 51 -15.11 13.98 -16.54
C SER A 51 -16.45 13.57 -15.91
N VAL A 52 -17.54 14.27 -16.23
CA VAL A 52 -18.91 13.94 -15.82
C VAL A 52 -19.30 12.50 -16.21
N LEU A 53 -19.02 12.07 -17.45
CA LEU A 53 -19.36 10.74 -17.94
C LEU A 53 -18.49 9.66 -17.26
N GLN A 54 -17.21 9.96 -17.02
CA GLN A 54 -16.30 9.07 -16.30
C GLN A 54 -16.73 8.90 -14.84
N ASN A 55 -17.05 10.00 -14.14
CA ASN A 55 -17.58 9.98 -12.77
C ASN A 55 -18.89 9.16 -12.70
N LEU A 56 -19.85 9.40 -13.59
CA LEU A 56 -21.12 8.67 -13.62
C LEU A 56 -20.91 7.15 -13.81
N PHE A 57 -19.97 6.75 -14.66
CA PHE A 57 -19.59 5.35 -14.83
C PHE A 57 -19.00 4.76 -13.54
N PHE A 58 -18.03 5.43 -12.92
CA PHE A 58 -17.40 4.96 -11.68
C PHE A 58 -18.41 4.86 -10.53
N VAL A 59 -19.26 5.87 -10.33
CA VAL A 59 -20.33 5.86 -9.33
C VAL A 59 -21.29 4.70 -9.57
N SER A 60 -21.76 4.52 -10.81
CA SER A 60 -22.72 3.44 -11.15
C SER A 60 -22.12 2.06 -10.89
N CYS A 61 -20.86 1.84 -11.29
CA CYS A 61 -20.18 0.56 -11.09
C CYS A 61 -19.89 0.29 -9.61
N GLY A 62 -19.28 1.24 -8.88
CA GLY A 62 -18.91 1.05 -7.49
C GLY A 62 -20.12 0.90 -6.56
N LEU A 63 -21.22 1.62 -6.81
CA LEU A 63 -22.47 1.41 -6.07
C LEU A 63 -23.10 0.04 -6.37
N SER A 64 -23.11 -0.40 -7.64
CA SER A 64 -23.66 -1.71 -8.02
C SER A 64 -22.87 -2.87 -7.41
N LEU A 65 -21.54 -2.80 -7.48
CA LEU A 65 -20.64 -3.79 -6.86
C LEU A 65 -20.72 -3.74 -5.33
N GLY A 66 -20.81 -2.54 -4.75
CA GLY A 66 -21.04 -2.34 -3.33
C GLY A 66 -22.33 -3.02 -2.85
N PHE A 67 -23.45 -2.78 -3.55
CA PHE A 67 -24.74 -3.37 -3.24
C PHE A 67 -24.77 -4.90 -3.38
N TYR A 68 -24.03 -5.47 -4.35
CA TYR A 68 -23.87 -6.92 -4.48
C TYR A 68 -23.17 -7.57 -3.25
N ASN A 69 -22.25 -6.86 -2.61
CA ASN A 69 -21.52 -7.38 -1.43
C ASN A 69 -22.26 -7.09 -0.12
N TYR A 70 -22.81 -5.87 0.05
CA TYR A 70 -23.29 -5.37 1.34
C TYR A 70 -24.76 -4.91 1.35
N GLY A 71 -25.47 -5.03 0.22
CA GLY A 71 -26.88 -4.65 0.11
C GLY A 71 -27.14 -3.20 0.54
N PHE A 72 -28.13 -3.01 1.40
CA PHE A 72 -28.54 -1.69 1.88
C PHE A 72 -27.55 -1.02 2.85
N ASP A 73 -26.56 -1.75 3.41
CA ASP A 73 -25.53 -1.17 4.28
C ASP A 73 -24.66 -0.15 3.53
N MET A 74 -24.68 -0.15 2.19
CA MET A 74 -24.15 0.92 1.34
C MET A 74 -24.70 2.33 1.69
N VAL A 75 -25.83 2.42 2.40
CA VAL A 75 -26.33 3.69 2.95
C VAL A 75 -25.29 4.39 3.82
N HIS A 76 -24.44 3.64 4.56
CA HIS A 76 -23.39 4.17 5.40
C HIS A 76 -22.35 4.95 4.57
N SER A 77 -21.84 4.38 3.48
CA SER A 77 -20.86 5.07 2.62
C SER A 77 -21.49 6.22 1.85
N VAL A 78 -22.74 6.09 1.39
CA VAL A 78 -23.46 7.16 0.68
C VAL A 78 -23.70 8.35 1.59
N ALA A 79 -24.15 8.12 2.83
CA ALA A 79 -24.34 9.18 3.83
C ALA A 79 -23.02 9.92 4.11
N CYS A 80 -21.90 9.21 4.32
CA CYS A 80 -20.61 9.84 4.57
C CYS A 80 -20.10 10.67 3.38
N VAL A 81 -20.30 10.22 2.14
CA VAL A 81 -20.00 11.03 0.93
C VAL A 81 -20.82 12.33 0.89
N CYS A 82 -22.13 12.25 1.18
CA CYS A 82 -22.99 13.43 1.25
C CYS A 82 -22.60 14.38 2.40
N VAL A 83 -22.29 13.86 3.59
CA VAL A 83 -21.81 14.65 4.74
C VAL A 83 -20.49 15.36 4.40
N MET A 84 -19.55 14.69 3.72
CA MET A 84 -18.29 15.32 3.33
C MET A 84 -18.48 16.48 2.36
N TYR A 85 -19.38 16.34 1.38
CA TYR A 85 -19.75 17.44 0.49
C TYR A 85 -20.39 18.61 1.24
N LEU A 86 -21.30 18.33 2.18
CA LEU A 86 -21.92 19.35 3.02
C LEU A 86 -20.90 20.08 3.90
N ILE A 87 -19.94 19.36 4.51
CA ILE A 87 -18.84 19.96 5.29
C ILE A 87 -18.05 20.96 4.43
N LEU A 88 -17.62 20.57 3.23
CA LEU A 88 -16.84 21.45 2.35
C LEU A 88 -17.63 22.66 1.83
N VAL A 89 -18.91 22.49 1.51
CA VAL A 89 -19.75 23.58 0.96
C VAL A 89 -20.21 24.56 2.05
N THR A 90 -20.38 24.12 3.29
CA THR A 90 -20.86 24.98 4.40
C THR A 90 -19.76 25.54 5.30
N ILE A 91 -18.69 24.79 5.56
CA ILE A 91 -17.57 25.19 6.44
C ILE A 91 -16.34 25.64 5.62
N GLY A 92 -16.32 25.37 4.31
CA GLY A 92 -15.21 25.71 3.42
C GLY A 92 -13.93 24.91 3.68
N GLY A 93 -12.85 25.25 2.97
CA GLY A 93 -11.51 24.70 3.21
C GLY A 93 -10.85 25.30 4.45
N THR A 94 -11.36 24.97 5.64
CA THR A 94 -10.91 25.57 6.91
C THR A 94 -10.39 24.53 7.90
N PHE A 95 -9.64 24.97 8.93
CA PHE A 95 -9.19 24.07 10.00
C PHE A 95 -10.36 23.42 10.76
N ILE A 96 -11.50 24.12 10.85
CA ILE A 96 -12.75 23.59 11.43
C ILE A 96 -13.28 22.42 10.58
N SER A 97 -13.26 22.53 9.24
CA SER A 97 -13.67 21.43 8.36
C SER A 97 -12.80 20.17 8.56
N VAL A 98 -11.49 20.34 8.78
CA VAL A 98 -10.55 19.24 9.04
C VAL A 98 -10.85 18.57 10.39
N ILE A 99 -10.99 19.34 11.47
CA ILE A 99 -11.35 18.80 12.79
C ILE A 99 -12.71 18.07 12.72
N THR A 100 -13.69 18.67 12.07
CA THR A 100 -15.04 18.08 11.90
C THR A 100 -14.97 16.75 11.16
N SER A 101 -14.20 16.68 10.07
CA SER A 101 -14.01 15.44 9.31
C SER A 101 -13.27 14.36 10.11
N PHE A 102 -12.20 14.70 10.82
CA PHE A 102 -11.50 13.74 11.69
C PHE A 102 -12.42 13.17 12.77
N ILE A 103 -13.18 14.02 13.47
CA ILE A 103 -14.10 13.58 14.53
C ILE A 103 -15.26 12.76 13.94
N PHE A 104 -15.90 13.24 12.88
CA PHE A 104 -17.09 12.60 12.31
C PHE A 104 -16.75 11.25 11.65
N PHE A 105 -15.80 11.21 10.71
CA PHE A 105 -15.56 9.97 9.95
C PHE A 105 -14.85 8.88 10.78
N MET A 106 -13.94 9.25 11.71
CA MET A 106 -13.41 8.27 12.66
C MET A 106 -14.47 7.83 13.67
N GLY A 107 -15.26 8.74 14.22
CA GLY A 107 -16.33 8.41 15.17
C GLY A 107 -17.37 7.47 14.55
N TYR A 108 -17.77 7.73 13.30
CA TYR A 108 -18.71 6.89 12.55
C TYR A 108 -18.14 5.49 12.27
N LEU A 109 -16.86 5.40 11.85
CA LEU A 109 -16.18 4.13 11.64
C LEU A 109 -16.05 3.32 12.94
N LEU A 110 -15.67 3.96 14.04
CA LEU A 110 -15.56 3.33 15.36
C LEU A 110 -16.91 2.84 15.90
N VAL A 111 -17.98 3.60 15.71
CA VAL A 111 -19.36 3.17 16.04
C VAL A 111 -19.77 2.00 15.15
N GLY A 112 -19.42 2.02 13.86
CA GLY A 112 -19.62 0.90 12.95
C GLY A 112 -18.94 -0.38 13.45
N TYR A 113 -17.66 -0.31 13.86
CA TYR A 113 -16.95 -1.44 14.47
C TYR A 113 -17.56 -1.89 15.79
N TYR A 114 -18.02 -0.97 16.65
CA TYR A 114 -18.68 -1.31 17.92
C TYR A 114 -20.00 -2.06 17.71
N VAL A 115 -20.80 -1.65 16.72
CA VAL A 115 -22.12 -2.24 16.43
C VAL A 115 -22.00 -3.55 15.63
N THR A 116 -20.95 -3.74 14.82
CA THR A 116 -20.85 -4.86 13.87
C THR A 116 -19.70 -5.84 14.12
N GLY A 117 -18.80 -5.58 15.08
CA GLY A 117 -17.62 -6.40 15.35
C GLY A 117 -17.93 -7.79 15.94
N THR A 118 -17.00 -8.73 15.75
CA THR A 118 -17.02 -10.08 16.35
C THR A 118 -15.61 -10.47 16.83
N GLU A 119 -15.42 -11.66 17.38
CA GLU A 119 -14.07 -12.16 17.72
C GLU A 119 -13.27 -12.72 16.52
N GLU A 120 -13.78 -12.62 15.29
CA GLU A 120 -13.13 -13.19 14.09
C GLU A 120 -13.13 -12.16 12.93
N TYR A 121 -12.33 -12.41 11.88
CA TYR A 121 -12.19 -11.46 10.78
C TYR A 121 -13.40 -11.50 9.83
N ASP A 122 -14.23 -10.46 9.91
CA ASP A 122 -15.44 -10.30 9.10
C ASP A 122 -15.23 -9.48 7.82
N ILE A 123 -15.86 -9.90 6.72
CA ILE A 123 -16.02 -9.08 5.50
C ILE A 123 -17.40 -8.41 5.57
N LYS A 124 -17.43 -7.17 6.05
CA LYS A 124 -18.63 -6.33 6.27
C LYS A 124 -18.48 -4.97 5.59
N TRP A 125 -19.56 -4.18 5.53
CA TRP A 125 -19.57 -2.84 4.92
C TRP A 125 -18.50 -1.89 5.48
N SER A 126 -18.07 -2.11 6.72
CA SER A 126 -17.01 -1.36 7.39
C SER A 126 -15.63 -1.51 6.72
N MET A 127 -15.40 -2.59 5.96
CA MET A 127 -14.12 -2.90 5.31
C MET A 127 -13.77 -1.91 4.16
N PRO A 128 -14.64 -1.64 3.17
CA PRO A 128 -14.43 -0.49 2.26
C PRO A 128 -14.60 0.87 2.98
N HIS A 129 -15.40 0.94 4.04
CA HIS A 129 -15.65 2.20 4.75
C HIS A 129 -14.40 2.73 5.49
N CYS A 130 -13.49 1.86 5.94
CA CYS A 130 -12.24 2.32 6.55
C CYS A 130 -11.34 3.04 5.52
N VAL A 131 -11.25 2.54 4.28
CA VAL A 131 -10.54 3.22 3.18
C VAL A 131 -11.24 4.51 2.79
N LEU A 132 -12.58 4.52 2.75
CA LEU A 132 -13.38 5.73 2.50
C LEU A 132 -13.13 6.81 3.57
N THR A 133 -13.06 6.43 4.85
CA THR A 133 -12.75 7.33 5.97
C THR A 133 -11.45 8.09 5.73
N LEU A 134 -10.38 7.39 5.29
CA LEU A 134 -9.12 8.04 4.93
C LEU A 134 -9.24 8.96 3.71
N ARG A 135 -10.01 8.58 2.68
CA ARG A 135 -10.26 9.43 1.50
C ARG A 135 -10.98 10.73 1.87
N LEU A 136 -12.04 10.67 2.68
CA LEU A 136 -12.85 11.85 3.06
C LEU A 136 -12.08 12.77 4.03
N ILE A 137 -11.36 12.22 5.02
CA ILE A 137 -10.48 13.01 5.90
C ILE A 137 -9.34 13.66 5.09
N GLY A 138 -8.68 12.90 4.21
CA GLY A 138 -7.63 13.41 3.32
C GLY A 138 -8.13 14.57 2.45
N LEU A 139 -9.29 14.40 1.81
CA LEU A 139 -9.95 15.44 1.02
C LEU A 139 -10.18 16.75 1.82
N SER A 140 -10.58 16.66 3.10
CA SER A 140 -10.75 17.86 3.93
C SER A 140 -9.43 18.62 4.15
N CYS A 141 -8.33 17.87 4.30
CA CYS A 141 -7.00 18.44 4.46
C CYS A 141 -6.46 19.02 3.15
N ASP A 142 -6.70 18.34 2.02
CA ASP A 142 -6.30 18.78 0.68
C ASP A 142 -6.96 20.13 0.32
N VAL A 143 -8.26 20.28 0.59
CA VAL A 143 -9.00 21.53 0.32
C VAL A 143 -8.59 22.65 1.30
N PHE A 144 -8.31 22.34 2.57
CA PHE A 144 -7.77 23.31 3.54
C PHE A 144 -6.35 23.79 3.19
N ASP A 145 -5.46 22.89 2.79
CA ASP A 145 -4.12 23.27 2.32
C ASP A 145 -4.18 24.05 1.00
N GLY A 146 -5.17 23.77 0.16
CA GLY A 146 -5.47 24.54 -1.06
C GLY A 146 -5.84 26.01 -0.85
N GLN A 147 -6.19 26.43 0.37
CA GLN A 147 -6.48 27.83 0.71
C GLN A 147 -5.23 28.62 1.18
N LYS A 148 -4.04 28.01 1.21
CA LYS A 148 -2.81 28.60 1.76
C LYS A 148 -1.86 29.09 0.65
N PRO A 149 -1.01 30.10 0.91
CA PRO A 149 0.06 30.49 -0.01
C PRO A 149 0.99 29.30 -0.28
N GLN A 150 1.38 29.11 -1.53
CA GLN A 150 2.13 27.92 -1.95
C GLN A 150 3.53 27.83 -1.31
N GLU A 151 4.15 28.98 -0.97
CA GLU A 151 5.41 29.01 -0.21
C GLU A 151 5.29 28.36 1.18
N THR A 152 4.10 28.38 1.80
CA THR A 152 3.87 27.84 3.16
C THR A 152 3.61 26.34 3.18
N LEU A 153 3.43 25.71 2.02
CA LEU A 153 3.14 24.29 1.89
C LEU A 153 4.44 23.48 1.75
N SER A 154 4.53 22.34 2.45
CA SER A 154 5.57 21.36 2.13
C SER A 154 5.35 20.74 0.75
N ASN A 155 6.41 20.22 0.11
CA ASN A 155 6.35 19.68 -1.25
C ASN A 155 5.27 18.57 -1.41
N GLU A 156 5.02 17.81 -0.36
CA GLU A 156 3.96 16.78 -0.30
C GLU A 156 2.54 17.35 -0.26
N GLN A 157 2.36 18.52 0.36
CA GLN A 157 1.08 19.24 0.35
C GLN A 157 0.86 19.94 -0.99
N LYS A 158 1.91 20.47 -1.64
CA LYS A 158 1.81 21.04 -3.01
C LYS A 158 1.28 19.99 -4.02
N LYS A 159 1.72 18.73 -3.90
CA LYS A 159 1.27 17.59 -4.74
C LYS A 159 -0.21 17.20 -4.54
N THR A 160 -0.86 17.61 -3.44
CA THR A 160 -2.20 17.14 -3.04
C THR A 160 -3.24 18.25 -2.87
N ALA A 161 -2.81 19.50 -2.63
CA ALA A 161 -3.67 20.63 -2.31
C ALA A 161 -4.68 20.98 -3.41
N LEU A 162 -5.94 21.23 -3.00
CA LEU A 162 -7.07 21.50 -3.87
C LEU A 162 -7.57 22.95 -3.71
N LYS A 163 -7.16 23.82 -4.65
CA LYS A 163 -7.59 25.24 -4.70
C LYS A 163 -9.12 25.43 -4.87
N LYS A 164 -9.84 24.40 -5.31
CA LYS A 164 -11.30 24.40 -5.47
C LYS A 164 -11.90 23.17 -4.76
N CYS A 165 -13.06 23.35 -4.14
CA CYS A 165 -13.87 22.23 -3.66
C CYS A 165 -14.33 21.37 -4.86
N PRO A 166 -14.14 20.03 -4.85
CA PRO A 166 -14.74 19.15 -5.84
C PRO A 166 -16.27 19.14 -5.73
N SER A 167 -16.94 18.83 -6.83
CA SER A 167 -18.39 18.60 -6.84
C SER A 167 -18.77 17.28 -6.16
N LEU A 168 -20.03 17.14 -5.71
CA LEU A 168 -20.55 15.89 -5.15
C LEU A 168 -20.34 14.68 -6.09
N LEU A 169 -20.42 14.89 -7.41
CA LEU A 169 -20.19 13.86 -8.42
C LEU A 169 -18.71 13.42 -8.50
N GLU A 170 -17.76 14.34 -8.29
CA GLU A 170 -16.33 14.01 -8.22
C GLU A 170 -15.97 13.33 -6.89
N ILE A 171 -16.58 13.76 -5.77
CA ILE A 171 -16.42 13.08 -4.47
C ILE A 171 -16.99 11.66 -4.51
N ALA A 172 -18.18 11.48 -5.11
CA ALA A 172 -18.76 10.17 -5.32
C ALA A 172 -17.92 9.31 -6.29
N GLY A 173 -17.39 9.88 -7.36
CA GLY A 173 -16.50 9.18 -8.29
C GLY A 173 -15.20 8.69 -7.63
N HIS A 174 -14.58 9.51 -6.79
CA HIS A 174 -13.39 9.13 -6.00
C HIS A 174 -13.69 8.07 -4.94
N ALA A 175 -14.85 8.18 -4.27
CA ALA A 175 -15.30 7.19 -3.30
C ALA A 175 -15.54 5.83 -3.98
N TYR A 176 -16.34 5.81 -5.05
CA TYR A 176 -16.84 4.60 -5.71
C TYR A 176 -16.04 4.14 -6.93
N PHE A 177 -14.82 4.64 -7.14
CA PHE A 177 -13.92 4.11 -8.16
C PHE A 177 -13.69 2.60 -7.96
N PHE A 178 -14.30 1.77 -8.81
CA PHE A 178 -14.47 0.33 -8.57
C PHE A 178 -13.17 -0.42 -8.27
N GLY A 179 -12.06 -0.06 -8.93
CA GLY A 179 -10.77 -0.73 -8.75
C GLY A 179 -10.12 -0.46 -7.39
N GLY A 180 -10.53 0.61 -6.71
CA GLY A 180 -9.99 1.01 -5.41
C GLY A 180 -11.02 1.07 -4.27
N PHE A 181 -12.32 1.00 -4.54
CA PHE A 181 -13.38 1.16 -3.52
C PHE A 181 -13.37 0.02 -2.49
N MET A 182 -13.25 -1.24 -2.95
CA MET A 182 -13.51 -2.39 -2.09
C MET A 182 -12.43 -2.70 -1.05
N VAL A 183 -11.15 -2.60 -1.44
CA VAL A 183 -10.02 -3.07 -0.62
C VAL A 183 -8.84 -2.08 -0.59
N GLY A 184 -9.04 -0.88 -1.13
CA GLY A 184 -7.94 -0.04 -1.59
C GLY A 184 -7.50 -0.41 -3.02
N PRO A 185 -6.45 0.25 -3.56
CA PRO A 185 -5.54 1.16 -2.87
C PRO A 185 -6.19 2.48 -2.37
N GLN A 186 -5.58 3.06 -1.33
CA GLN A 186 -5.83 4.45 -0.94
C GLN A 186 -5.14 5.37 -1.96
N PHE A 187 -5.74 6.51 -2.31
CA PHE A 187 -5.09 7.56 -3.11
C PHE A 187 -5.78 8.91 -2.90
N PRO A 188 -5.06 10.05 -3.01
CA PRO A 188 -5.61 11.39 -2.78
C PRO A 188 -6.57 11.81 -3.90
N MET A 189 -7.48 12.74 -3.58
CA MET A 189 -8.46 13.28 -4.54
C MET A 189 -7.78 13.94 -5.73
N LYS A 190 -6.66 14.65 -5.51
CA LYS A 190 -5.89 15.32 -6.59
C LYS A 190 -5.49 14.34 -7.70
N ARG A 191 -4.96 13.15 -7.37
CA ARG A 191 -4.63 12.10 -8.35
C ARG A 191 -5.87 11.63 -9.13
N TYR A 192 -7.01 11.48 -8.46
CA TYR A 192 -8.27 11.08 -9.08
C TYR A 192 -8.77 12.13 -10.10
N LEU A 193 -8.76 13.41 -9.70
CA LEU A 193 -9.15 14.51 -10.59
C LEU A 193 -8.23 14.62 -11.79
N ASP A 194 -6.91 14.53 -11.60
CA ASP A 194 -5.94 14.60 -12.68
C ASP A 194 -6.10 13.45 -13.69
N PHE A 195 -6.41 12.25 -13.22
CA PHE A 195 -6.75 11.12 -14.09
C PHE A 195 -8.01 11.36 -14.95
N ILE A 196 -9.12 11.83 -14.36
CA ILE A 196 -10.38 12.01 -15.12
C ILE A 196 -10.41 13.29 -15.97
N GLN A 197 -9.61 14.30 -15.64
CA GLN A 197 -9.48 15.55 -16.40
C GLN A 197 -8.49 15.43 -17.55
N GLY A 198 -7.48 14.56 -17.42
CA GLY A 198 -6.45 14.36 -18.44
C GLY A 198 -5.12 15.07 -18.15
N ASN A 199 -4.78 15.26 -16.87
CA ASN A 199 -3.64 16.08 -16.42
C ASN A 199 -2.36 15.25 -16.11
N TYR A 200 -2.27 14.01 -16.57
CA TYR A 200 -0.99 13.27 -16.61
C TYR A 200 -0.16 13.74 -17.82
N SER A 201 1.12 13.31 -17.93
CA SER A 201 2.04 13.84 -18.95
C SER A 201 1.51 13.70 -20.38
N GLU A 202 1.91 14.59 -21.29
CA GLU A 202 1.40 14.63 -22.67
C GLU A 202 1.58 13.30 -23.42
N LYS A 203 2.68 12.57 -23.12
CA LYS A 203 2.95 11.20 -23.59
C LYS A 203 1.77 10.26 -23.31
N ALA A 204 1.08 10.43 -22.18
CA ALA A 204 -0.06 9.61 -21.77
C ALA A 204 -1.38 9.94 -22.51
N PHE A 205 -1.44 11.03 -23.26
CA PHE A 205 -2.62 11.45 -24.03
C PHE A 205 -2.43 11.38 -25.54
N MET A 206 -1.22 11.62 -26.06
CA MET A 206 -0.92 11.45 -27.48
C MET A 206 -1.00 10.00 -27.96
N GLY A 207 -0.85 9.02 -27.06
CA GLY A 207 -1.22 7.63 -27.33
C GLY A 207 -1.45 6.87 -26.02
N LYS A 208 -2.62 6.22 -25.86
CA LYS A 208 -3.01 5.51 -24.62
C LYS A 208 -1.89 4.55 -24.17
N PRO A 209 -1.17 4.81 -23.05
CA PRO A 209 -0.02 3.99 -22.67
C PRO A 209 -0.36 2.52 -22.43
N SER A 210 0.63 1.64 -22.60
CA SER A 210 0.46 0.19 -22.62
C SER A 210 0.33 -0.42 -21.21
N CYS A 211 -0.75 -0.06 -20.53
CA CYS A 211 -1.15 -0.58 -19.23
C CYS A 211 -1.55 -2.07 -19.23
N ILE A 212 -1.93 -2.64 -20.38
CA ILE A 212 -2.53 -3.99 -20.46
C ILE A 212 -1.57 -5.05 -19.91
N SER A 213 -0.31 -5.06 -20.36
CA SER A 213 0.69 -6.00 -19.85
C SER A 213 0.93 -5.83 -18.35
N ALA A 214 0.96 -4.59 -17.84
CA ALA A 214 1.19 -4.31 -16.42
C ALA A 214 0.02 -4.76 -15.53
N GLY A 215 -1.23 -4.49 -15.93
CA GLY A 215 -2.42 -4.90 -15.18
C GLY A 215 -2.60 -6.42 -15.10
N PHE A 216 -2.33 -7.13 -16.21
CA PHE A 216 -2.36 -8.59 -16.22
C PHE A 216 -1.14 -9.24 -15.53
N LYS A 217 0.04 -8.60 -15.51
CA LYS A 217 1.15 -9.02 -14.63
C LYS A 217 0.76 -8.94 -13.15
N SER A 218 0.09 -7.86 -12.73
CA SER A 218 -0.42 -7.72 -11.36
C SER A 218 -1.48 -8.78 -11.02
N LEU A 219 -2.38 -9.12 -11.97
CA LEU A 219 -3.32 -10.24 -11.83
C LEU A 219 -2.59 -11.57 -11.58
N GLY A 220 -1.61 -11.90 -12.42
CA GLY A 220 -0.86 -13.15 -12.31
C GLY A 220 -0.08 -13.26 -11.00
N LEU A 221 0.54 -12.15 -10.53
CA LEU A 221 1.19 -12.09 -9.23
C LEU A 221 0.20 -12.25 -8.08
N GLY A 222 -0.97 -11.61 -8.15
CA GLY A 222 -2.04 -11.75 -7.16
C GLY A 222 -2.58 -13.17 -7.05
N ILE A 223 -2.86 -13.83 -8.19
CA ILE A 223 -3.28 -15.24 -8.24
C ILE A 223 -2.18 -16.18 -7.73
N LEU A 224 -0.92 -15.93 -8.03
CA LEU A 224 0.21 -16.70 -7.51
C LEU A 224 0.31 -16.62 -5.98
N ILE A 225 0.23 -15.40 -5.41
CA ILE A 225 0.25 -15.23 -3.95
C ILE A 225 -1.01 -15.81 -3.30
N LEU A 226 -2.19 -15.72 -3.94
CA LEU A 226 -3.42 -16.36 -3.47
C LEU A 226 -3.29 -17.89 -3.43
N SER A 227 -2.65 -18.48 -4.45
CA SER A 227 -2.42 -19.92 -4.54
C SER A 227 -1.42 -20.39 -3.46
N ILE A 228 -0.35 -19.62 -3.23
CA ILE A 228 0.62 -19.88 -2.16
C ILE A 228 -0.05 -19.76 -0.78
N TYR A 229 -0.94 -18.78 -0.59
CA TYR A 229 -1.75 -18.66 0.63
C TYR A 229 -2.67 -19.87 0.82
N GLN A 230 -3.42 -20.26 -0.21
CA GLN A 230 -4.40 -21.35 -0.14
C GLN A 230 -3.74 -22.70 0.16
N ILE A 231 -2.55 -22.97 -0.40
CA ILE A 231 -1.74 -24.15 -0.06
C ILE A 231 -1.16 -24.00 1.36
N GLY A 232 -0.67 -22.80 1.71
CA GLY A 232 -0.02 -22.54 2.99
C GLY A 232 -0.94 -22.71 4.21
N ILE A 233 -2.23 -22.34 4.11
CA ILE A 233 -3.20 -22.50 5.21
C ILE A 233 -3.60 -23.96 5.48
N ILE A 234 -3.30 -24.90 4.58
CA ILE A 234 -3.46 -26.34 4.85
C ILE A 234 -2.47 -26.79 5.93
N PHE A 235 -1.24 -26.26 5.89
CA PHE A 235 -0.15 -26.60 6.82
C PHE A 235 -0.06 -25.64 8.02
N ILE A 236 -0.45 -24.37 7.82
CA ILE A 236 -0.37 -23.27 8.79
C ILE A 236 -1.74 -22.57 8.87
N PRO A 237 -2.80 -23.27 9.33
CA PRO A 237 -4.13 -22.67 9.47
C PRO A 237 -4.12 -21.56 10.53
N GLU A 238 -5.04 -20.59 10.43
CA GLU A 238 -5.00 -19.38 11.26
C GLU A 238 -5.10 -19.66 12.78
N ARG A 239 -5.70 -20.79 13.20
CA ARG A 239 -5.77 -21.19 14.61
C ARG A 239 -4.53 -21.95 15.13
N ILE A 240 -3.51 -22.20 14.31
CA ILE A 240 -2.36 -23.08 14.67
C ILE A 240 -1.60 -22.65 15.92
N LEU A 241 -1.43 -21.35 16.20
CA LEU A 241 -0.70 -20.91 17.40
C LEU A 241 -1.50 -21.09 18.70
N LEU A 242 -2.78 -21.48 18.59
CA LEU A 242 -3.70 -21.74 19.71
C LEU A 242 -4.01 -23.24 19.87
N SER A 243 -3.38 -24.14 19.11
CA SER A 243 -3.56 -25.59 19.28
C SER A 243 -2.66 -26.14 20.38
N ASP A 244 -3.12 -27.19 21.07
CA ASP A 244 -2.36 -27.85 22.14
C ASP A 244 -1.01 -28.38 21.63
N ASP A 245 -1.00 -28.99 20.44
CA ASP A 245 0.21 -29.35 19.69
C ASP A 245 1.25 -28.22 19.66
N TYR A 246 0.83 -27.01 19.28
CA TYR A 246 1.73 -25.86 19.20
C TYR A 246 2.23 -25.45 20.59
N LEU A 247 1.37 -25.51 21.62
CA LEU A 247 1.73 -25.18 22.99
C LEU A 247 2.74 -26.17 23.59
N GLU A 248 2.74 -27.44 23.17
CA GLU A 248 3.72 -28.44 23.58
C GLU A 248 5.04 -28.40 22.78
N PHE A 249 5.03 -27.87 21.54
CA PHE A 249 6.23 -27.88 20.68
C PHE A 249 7.46 -27.15 21.31
N PRO A 250 8.69 -27.63 21.01
CA PRO A 250 9.91 -26.98 21.47
C PRO A 250 10.06 -25.57 20.85
N LEU A 251 10.69 -24.65 21.60
CA LEU A 251 10.72 -23.22 21.29
C LEU A 251 11.16 -22.90 19.84
N TRP A 252 12.17 -23.60 19.31
CA TRP A 252 12.62 -23.39 17.92
C TRP A 252 11.51 -23.66 16.88
N LYS A 253 10.68 -24.68 17.11
CA LYS A 253 9.56 -25.06 16.24
C LYS A 253 8.40 -24.07 16.39
N LYS A 254 8.12 -23.61 17.63
CA LYS A 254 7.15 -22.53 17.90
C LYS A 254 7.50 -21.23 17.17
N LEU A 255 8.77 -20.82 17.21
CA LEU A 255 9.25 -19.62 16.51
C LEU A 255 9.19 -19.77 14.98
N LEU A 256 9.57 -20.94 14.44
CA LEU A 256 9.49 -21.22 13.01
C LEU A 256 8.03 -21.18 12.49
N ILE A 257 7.11 -21.83 13.20
CA ILE A 257 5.68 -21.81 12.84
C ILE A 257 5.10 -20.39 12.96
N MET A 258 5.48 -19.61 13.98
CA MET A 258 5.07 -18.21 14.12
C MET A 258 5.57 -17.34 12.94
N ALA A 259 6.76 -17.59 12.40
CA ALA A 259 7.28 -16.91 11.20
C ALA A 259 6.47 -17.23 9.93
N LEU A 260 6.08 -18.50 9.76
CA LEU A 260 5.24 -18.94 8.64
C LEU A 260 3.81 -18.40 8.76
N PHE A 261 3.25 -18.43 9.97
CA PHE A 261 1.94 -17.86 10.31
C PHE A 261 1.89 -16.36 9.97
N GLY A 262 2.92 -15.59 10.36
CA GLY A 262 3.00 -14.16 10.04
C GLY A 262 2.97 -13.87 8.54
N LYS A 263 3.56 -14.74 7.71
CA LYS A 263 3.47 -14.64 6.25
C LYS A 263 2.07 -14.97 5.74
N MET A 264 1.49 -16.09 6.17
CA MET A 264 0.15 -16.50 5.70
C MET A 264 -0.94 -15.50 6.09
N ALA A 265 -0.86 -14.96 7.32
CA ALA A 265 -1.75 -13.91 7.81
C ALA A 265 -1.74 -12.64 6.92
N LEU A 266 -0.61 -12.31 6.28
CA LEU A 266 -0.49 -11.17 5.39
C LEU A 266 -0.72 -11.50 3.90
N TYR A 267 -0.43 -12.73 3.46
CA TYR A 267 -0.53 -13.10 2.05
C TYR A 267 -1.97 -13.02 1.51
N LYS A 268 -2.99 -13.26 2.35
CA LYS A 268 -4.41 -13.03 1.99
C LYS A 268 -4.71 -11.59 1.57
N TYR A 269 -4.14 -10.60 2.27
CA TYR A 269 -4.31 -9.19 1.92
C TYR A 269 -3.47 -8.81 0.71
N ILE A 270 -2.21 -9.27 0.64
CA ILE A 270 -1.28 -8.98 -0.46
C ILE A 270 -1.82 -9.49 -1.79
N ALA A 271 -2.35 -10.72 -1.83
CA ALA A 271 -2.97 -11.29 -3.03
C ALA A 271 -4.14 -10.42 -3.55
N ILE A 272 -5.07 -10.08 -2.65
CA ILE A 272 -6.27 -9.29 -2.97
C ILE A 272 -5.90 -7.86 -3.40
N TRP A 273 -4.90 -7.24 -2.79
CA TRP A 273 -4.38 -5.94 -3.23
C TRP A 273 -3.72 -5.99 -4.60
N LEU A 274 -2.89 -6.99 -4.92
CA LEU A 274 -2.27 -7.13 -6.24
C LEU A 274 -3.32 -7.33 -7.37
N ILE A 275 -4.44 -8.01 -7.08
CA ILE A 275 -5.57 -8.14 -8.02
C ILE A 275 -6.31 -6.79 -8.18
N ALA A 276 -6.59 -6.08 -7.09
CA ALA A 276 -7.23 -4.76 -7.15
C ALA A 276 -6.36 -3.73 -7.90
N GLU A 277 -5.05 -3.66 -7.59
CA GLU A 277 -4.06 -2.83 -8.26
C GLU A 277 -4.00 -3.08 -9.77
N GLY A 278 -4.11 -4.33 -10.21
CA GLY A 278 -4.15 -4.65 -11.64
C GLY A 278 -5.34 -4.04 -12.37
N SER A 279 -6.52 -3.99 -11.74
CA SER A 279 -7.68 -3.29 -12.29
C SER A 279 -7.47 -1.76 -12.34
N CYS A 280 -6.82 -1.18 -11.32
CA CYS A 280 -6.45 0.24 -11.32
C CYS A 280 -5.49 0.57 -12.47
N ILE A 281 -4.46 -0.25 -12.67
CA ILE A 281 -3.48 -0.10 -13.77
C ILE A 281 -4.19 -0.10 -15.13
N LEU A 282 -5.13 -1.02 -15.37
CA LEU A 282 -5.86 -1.12 -16.65
C LEU A 282 -6.68 0.13 -17.02
N THR A 283 -7.19 0.88 -16.04
CA THR A 283 -7.88 2.17 -16.33
C THR A 283 -6.91 3.25 -16.83
N GLY A 284 -5.65 3.18 -16.40
CA GLY A 284 -4.64 4.21 -16.58
C GLY A 284 -4.40 5.10 -15.34
N MET A 285 -5.17 4.95 -14.25
CA MET A 285 -5.08 5.82 -13.07
C MET A 285 -3.73 5.75 -12.33
N THR A 286 -3.03 4.62 -12.39
CA THR A 286 -1.77 4.44 -11.63
C THR A 286 -0.53 4.96 -12.37
N TYR A 287 -0.69 5.62 -13.53
CA TYR A 287 0.43 6.18 -14.28
C TYR A 287 1.22 7.20 -13.43
N ASN A 288 2.55 7.15 -13.54
CA ASN A 288 3.45 7.86 -12.64
C ASN A 288 4.72 8.38 -13.36
N GLY A 289 4.63 8.69 -14.66
CA GLY A 289 5.77 9.11 -15.48
C GLY A 289 6.49 7.92 -16.12
N THR A 290 7.81 8.03 -16.26
CA THR A 290 8.66 6.99 -16.88
C THR A 290 9.93 6.73 -16.08
N ASP A 291 10.50 5.53 -16.21
CA ASP A 291 11.85 5.24 -15.72
C ASP A 291 12.93 5.91 -16.58
N GLY A 292 14.19 5.81 -16.15
CA GLY A 292 15.35 6.31 -16.90
C GLY A 292 15.65 5.60 -18.23
N ASN A 293 14.86 4.57 -18.58
CA ASN A 293 14.91 3.87 -19.87
C ASN A 293 13.72 4.29 -20.77
N GLY A 294 12.84 5.17 -20.31
CA GLY A 294 11.63 5.63 -21.01
C GLY A 294 10.40 4.72 -20.87
N ASN A 295 10.46 3.66 -20.06
CA ASN A 295 9.34 2.76 -19.79
C ASN A 295 8.29 3.45 -18.92
N ASP A 296 7.00 3.26 -19.23
CA ASP A 296 5.90 3.84 -18.46
C ASP A 296 5.79 3.23 -17.05
N LEU A 297 5.82 4.08 -16.02
CA LEU A 297 5.65 3.69 -14.62
C LEU A 297 4.17 3.60 -14.25
N TRP A 298 3.79 2.44 -13.69
CA TRP A 298 2.41 2.11 -13.29
C TRP A 298 2.24 2.02 -11.77
N ASP A 299 3.19 2.56 -11.02
CA ASP A 299 3.35 2.35 -9.58
C ASP A 299 2.62 3.40 -8.71
N GLY A 300 1.94 4.37 -9.32
CA GLY A 300 1.36 5.56 -8.66
C GLY A 300 0.24 5.31 -7.65
N CYS A 301 -0.21 4.05 -7.51
CA CYS A 301 -1.11 3.58 -6.43
C CYS A 301 -0.63 2.24 -5.81
N THR A 302 0.64 1.85 -5.96
CA THR A 302 1.16 0.56 -5.46
C THR A 302 0.92 0.40 -3.96
N ASN A 303 0.22 -0.64 -3.53
CA ASN A 303 -0.02 -0.89 -2.10
C ASN A 303 0.94 -1.92 -1.50
N VAL A 304 1.59 -2.77 -2.32
CA VAL A 304 2.62 -3.71 -1.87
C VAL A 304 3.81 -3.76 -2.82
N LYS A 305 5.01 -3.44 -2.32
CA LYS A 305 6.28 -3.70 -3.03
C LYS A 305 6.72 -5.13 -2.74
N LEU A 306 6.11 -6.09 -3.42
CA LEU A 306 6.20 -7.54 -3.12
C LEU A 306 7.64 -8.05 -2.98
N TRP A 307 8.57 -7.63 -3.85
CA TRP A 307 9.97 -8.05 -3.80
C TRP A 307 10.71 -7.51 -2.56
N ASP A 308 10.54 -6.22 -2.26
CA ASP A 308 11.13 -5.59 -1.08
C ASP A 308 10.57 -6.22 0.20
N PHE A 309 9.25 -6.45 0.24
CA PHE A 309 8.55 -7.05 1.39
C PHE A 309 9.00 -8.49 1.65
N THR A 310 9.16 -9.30 0.61
CA THR A 310 9.60 -10.69 0.76
C THR A 310 11.10 -10.83 1.03
N THR A 311 11.95 -9.91 0.53
CA THR A 311 13.42 -10.02 0.63
C THR A 311 14.10 -9.11 1.66
N THR A 312 13.35 -8.18 2.29
CA THR A 312 13.84 -7.31 3.38
C THR A 312 14.28 -8.11 4.60
N THR A 313 15.30 -7.58 5.28
CA THR A 313 15.83 -8.08 6.57
C THR A 313 15.68 -7.05 7.69
N THR A 314 14.92 -5.98 7.46
CA THR A 314 14.62 -4.91 8.43
C THR A 314 13.12 -4.62 8.50
N PHE A 315 12.66 -4.19 9.67
CA PHE A 315 11.29 -3.75 9.91
C PHE A 315 10.99 -2.45 9.16
N GLN A 316 11.95 -1.51 9.12
CA GLN A 316 11.82 -0.29 8.34
C GLN A 316 11.58 -0.57 6.86
N GLY A 317 12.18 -1.63 6.31
CA GLY A 317 11.93 -2.11 4.94
C GLY A 317 10.55 -2.77 4.80
N GLY A 318 10.14 -3.61 5.75
CA GLY A 318 8.83 -4.27 5.75
C GLY A 318 7.67 -3.26 5.77
N ILE A 319 7.71 -2.27 6.67
CA ILE A 319 6.69 -1.22 6.78
C ILE A 319 6.65 -0.33 5.52
N ARG A 320 7.80 -0.03 4.91
CA ARG A 320 7.88 0.75 3.66
C ARG A 320 7.37 0.01 2.41
N SER A 321 7.23 -1.32 2.48
CA SER A 321 6.85 -2.18 1.35
C SER A 321 5.47 -2.83 1.50
N PHE A 322 4.79 -2.63 2.64
CA PHE A 322 3.45 -3.13 2.93
C PHE A 322 2.47 -1.97 3.16
N ASN A 323 1.25 -2.10 2.62
CA ASN A 323 0.16 -1.10 2.70
C ASN A 323 0.62 0.34 2.38
N CYS A 324 1.43 0.48 1.33
CA CYS A 324 2.26 1.66 1.08
C CYS A 324 1.46 2.97 1.01
N ASN A 325 0.26 2.96 0.40
CA ASN A 325 -0.55 4.18 0.30
C ASN A 325 -1.12 4.61 1.65
N THR A 326 -1.52 3.65 2.50
CA THR A 326 -1.99 3.94 3.87
C THR A 326 -0.86 4.50 4.74
N ASN A 327 0.36 3.97 4.58
CA ASN A 327 1.55 4.49 5.25
C ASN A 327 1.97 5.88 4.73
N LEU A 328 1.83 6.15 3.43
CA LEU A 328 1.99 7.50 2.86
C LEU A 328 0.95 8.47 3.43
N TRP A 329 -0.32 8.07 3.46
CA TRP A 329 -1.43 8.84 4.02
C TRP A 329 -1.17 9.17 5.50
N LEU A 330 -0.83 8.18 6.32
CA LEU A 330 -0.53 8.39 7.74
C LEU A 330 0.66 9.35 7.92
N GLY A 331 1.68 9.21 7.07
CA GLY A 331 2.82 10.12 6.98
C GLY A 331 2.41 11.57 6.69
N GLN A 332 1.56 11.80 5.70
CA GLN A 332 1.15 13.12 5.22
C GLN A 332 0.07 13.79 6.09
N TYR A 333 -0.98 13.07 6.47
CA TYR A 333 -2.19 13.62 7.10
C TYR A 333 -2.16 13.58 8.63
N VAL A 334 -1.35 12.71 9.24
CA VAL A 334 -1.27 12.55 10.71
C VAL A 334 0.13 12.89 11.23
N TYR A 335 1.14 12.08 10.91
CA TYR A 335 2.50 12.21 11.47
C TYR A 335 3.14 13.58 11.18
N LYS A 336 3.21 14.00 9.91
CA LYS A 336 3.80 15.31 9.53
C LYS A 336 3.01 16.50 10.05
N ARG A 337 1.70 16.35 10.34
CA ARG A 337 0.87 17.43 10.91
C ARG A 337 1.06 17.56 12.43
N MET A 338 1.39 16.48 13.14
CA MET A 338 1.73 16.49 14.57
C MET A 338 3.17 16.93 14.88
N LYS A 339 3.83 17.67 13.98
CA LYS A 339 5.14 18.31 14.24
C LYS A 339 5.12 19.29 15.41
N PHE A 340 3.96 19.92 15.69
CA PHE A 340 3.81 20.88 16.79
C PHE A 340 4.05 20.27 18.18
N LEU A 341 4.04 18.94 18.32
CA LEU A 341 4.35 18.23 19.57
C LEU A 341 5.85 18.24 19.92
N GLY A 342 6.73 18.76 19.04
CA GLY A 342 8.17 18.94 19.28
C GLY A 342 9.01 17.66 19.39
N ASN A 343 8.40 16.48 19.47
CA ASN A 343 9.09 15.21 19.68
C ASN A 343 8.62 14.12 18.70
N ARG A 344 9.53 13.66 17.83
CA ARG A 344 9.30 12.63 16.81
C ARG A 344 8.67 11.34 17.35
N PHE A 345 9.01 10.94 18.58
CA PHE A 345 8.49 9.71 19.18
C PHE A 345 7.04 9.87 19.62
N ILE A 346 6.64 11.06 20.09
CA ILE A 346 5.24 11.35 20.42
C ILE A 346 4.41 11.44 19.14
N SER A 347 4.91 12.13 18.11
CA SER A 347 4.26 12.18 16.79
C SER A 347 4.12 10.78 16.15
N GLN A 348 5.12 9.89 16.30
CA GLN A 348 5.04 8.51 15.81
C GLN A 348 4.05 7.66 16.64
N ALA A 349 4.11 7.73 17.97
CA ALA A 349 3.19 6.98 18.84
C ALA A 349 1.73 7.39 18.62
N ALA A 350 1.44 8.69 18.47
CA ALA A 350 0.10 9.17 18.17
C ALA A 350 -0.38 8.78 16.75
N ALA A 351 0.53 8.69 15.77
CA ALA A 351 0.19 8.19 14.43
C ALA A 351 -0.13 6.68 14.44
N LEU A 352 0.64 5.88 15.18
CA LEU A 352 0.38 4.46 15.35
C LEU A 352 -0.88 4.18 16.19
N LEU A 353 -1.20 5.04 17.17
CA LEU A 353 -2.47 4.99 17.90
C LEU A 353 -3.68 5.33 17.02
N PHE A 354 -3.55 6.30 16.12
CA PHE A 354 -4.55 6.56 15.09
C PHE A 354 -4.76 5.33 14.18
N LEU A 355 -3.67 4.70 13.73
CA LEU A 355 -3.73 3.53 12.86
C LEU A 355 -4.37 2.32 13.58
N ALA A 356 -4.08 2.12 14.87
CA ALA A 356 -4.74 1.11 15.71
C ALA A 356 -6.26 1.33 15.77
N ALA A 357 -6.70 2.54 16.11
CA ALA A 357 -8.12 2.88 16.16
C ALA A 357 -8.82 2.78 14.78
N TRP A 358 -8.10 3.10 13.69
CA TRP A 358 -8.59 2.94 12.32
C TRP A 358 -8.81 1.47 11.93
N HIS A 359 -7.98 0.55 12.43
CA HIS A 359 -8.20 -0.88 12.28
C HIS A 359 -9.35 -1.41 13.16
N GLY A 360 -9.52 -0.89 14.38
CA GLY A 360 -10.72 -1.09 15.18
C GLY A 360 -10.52 -1.07 16.69
N LEU A 361 -11.54 -1.51 17.43
CA LEU A 361 -11.62 -1.42 18.89
C LEU A 361 -10.98 -2.61 19.64
N HIS A 362 -10.59 -3.68 18.94
CA HIS A 362 -10.00 -4.87 19.55
C HIS A 362 -8.59 -4.59 20.10
N SER A 363 -8.30 -5.07 21.32
CA SER A 363 -7.00 -4.82 21.99
C SER A 363 -5.80 -5.29 21.17
N GLY A 364 -6.00 -6.31 20.34
CA GLY A 364 -5.01 -6.86 19.42
C GLY A 364 -4.42 -5.85 18.43
N TYR A 365 -5.22 -4.89 17.93
CA TYR A 365 -4.69 -3.83 17.06
C TYR A 365 -3.75 -2.89 17.81
N TYR A 366 -4.15 -2.44 19.00
CA TYR A 366 -3.34 -1.57 19.84
C TYR A 366 -2.01 -2.23 20.25
N ILE A 367 -2.01 -3.54 20.56
CA ILE A 367 -0.77 -4.27 20.85
C ILE A 367 0.07 -4.48 19.58
N CYS A 368 -0.52 -4.73 18.40
CA CYS A 368 0.22 -4.80 17.14
C CYS A 368 0.99 -3.51 16.83
N PHE A 369 0.35 -2.34 16.96
CA PHE A 369 1.00 -1.06 16.66
C PHE A 369 1.92 -0.57 17.79
N LEU A 370 1.71 -1.01 19.04
CA LEU A 370 2.71 -0.91 20.11
C LEU A 370 3.95 -1.75 19.79
N ASN A 371 3.77 -2.99 19.29
CA ASN A 371 4.86 -3.84 18.86
C ASN A 371 5.66 -3.17 17.73
N GLU A 372 4.99 -2.61 16.71
CA GLU A 372 5.65 -1.83 15.66
C GLU A 372 6.49 -0.68 16.25
N PHE A 373 5.95 0.09 17.19
CA PHE A 373 6.66 1.20 17.83
C PHE A 373 7.94 0.75 18.56
N ILE A 374 7.86 -0.27 19.42
CA ILE A 374 9.03 -0.72 20.21
C ILE A 374 10.09 -1.41 19.34
N VAL A 375 9.67 -2.14 18.30
CA VAL A 375 10.59 -2.78 17.35
C VAL A 375 11.29 -1.73 16.48
N MET A 376 10.56 -0.72 16.01
CA MET A 376 11.13 0.40 15.25
C MET A 376 12.03 1.31 16.09
N TYR A 377 11.79 1.41 17.41
CA TYR A 377 12.72 2.04 18.34
C TYR A 377 14.01 1.21 18.48
N PHE A 378 13.88 -0.10 18.72
CA PHE A 378 15.00 -1.03 18.85
C PHE A 378 15.90 -1.03 17.61
N GLU A 379 15.33 -1.24 16.42
CA GLU A 379 16.08 -1.31 15.16
C GLU A 379 16.92 -0.04 14.93
N LYS A 380 16.35 1.14 15.20
CA LYS A 380 17.02 2.43 15.02
C LYS A 380 18.11 2.71 16.05
N ASP A 381 17.90 2.42 17.33
CA ASP A 381 18.95 2.63 18.35
C ASP A 381 20.07 1.58 18.24
N PHE A 382 19.73 0.34 17.87
CA PHE A 382 20.70 -0.74 17.67
C PHE A 382 21.55 -0.51 16.41
N GLU A 383 20.96 -0.11 15.27
CA GLU A 383 21.74 0.27 14.10
C GLU A 383 22.62 1.50 14.36
N PHE A 384 22.11 2.51 15.08
CA PHE A 384 22.90 3.67 15.47
C PHE A 384 24.07 3.28 16.39
N PHE A 385 23.86 2.37 17.34
CA PHE A 385 24.92 1.83 18.19
C PHE A 385 25.98 1.09 17.36
N LEU A 386 25.58 0.14 16.52
CA LEU A 386 26.52 -0.59 15.64
C LEU A 386 27.32 0.37 14.74
N THR A 387 26.65 1.35 14.13
CA THR A 387 27.27 2.26 13.15
C THR A 387 28.21 3.27 13.82
N THR A 388 27.89 3.78 15.00
CA THR A 388 28.72 4.80 15.69
C THR A 388 29.81 4.21 16.59
N ARG A 389 29.65 2.97 17.06
CA ARG A 389 30.51 2.37 18.09
C ARG A 389 31.24 1.11 17.62
N LEU A 390 30.64 0.32 16.73
CA LEU A 390 31.22 -0.91 16.18
C LEU A 390 31.30 -0.92 14.63
N PRO A 391 31.69 0.18 13.95
CA PRO A 391 31.63 0.27 12.49
C PRO A 391 32.46 -0.80 11.79
N LYS A 392 33.66 -1.11 12.28
CA LYS A 392 34.52 -2.18 11.72
C LYS A 392 33.89 -3.57 11.83
N LEU A 393 33.04 -3.82 12.84
CA LEU A 393 32.28 -5.07 12.97
C LEU A 393 31.10 -5.08 12.01
N LYS A 394 30.35 -3.97 11.89
CA LYS A 394 29.28 -3.81 10.89
C LYS A 394 29.82 -4.03 9.47
N GLU A 395 30.99 -3.48 9.17
CA GLU A 395 31.71 -3.63 7.92
C GLU A 395 32.14 -5.09 7.68
N LEU A 396 32.85 -5.71 8.62
CA LEU A 396 33.30 -7.10 8.53
C LEU A 396 32.13 -8.07 8.29
N LEU A 397 31.00 -7.89 9.00
CA LEU A 397 29.81 -8.73 8.86
C LEU A 397 29.07 -8.55 7.53
N LEU A 398 29.23 -7.41 6.84
CA LEU A 398 28.53 -7.07 5.60
C LEU A 398 29.39 -7.16 4.32
N GLN A 399 30.72 -7.14 4.44
CA GLN A 399 31.67 -7.28 3.33
C GLN A 399 32.29 -8.68 3.20
N SER A 400 32.51 -9.40 4.31
CA SER A 400 33.17 -10.71 4.28
C SER A 400 32.24 -11.85 3.85
N ALA A 401 32.78 -13.08 3.80
CA ALA A 401 31.99 -14.31 3.59
C ALA A 401 30.82 -14.48 4.59
N LEU A 402 30.86 -13.82 5.76
CA LEU A 402 29.77 -13.80 6.74
C LEU A 402 28.50 -13.09 6.23
N LYS A 403 28.58 -12.28 5.16
CA LYS A 403 27.46 -11.52 4.60
C LYS A 403 26.23 -12.38 4.32
N PHE A 404 26.40 -13.57 3.75
CA PHE A 404 25.29 -14.47 3.42
C PHE A 404 24.67 -15.12 4.67
N PRO A 405 25.45 -15.76 5.59
CA PRO A 405 24.96 -16.18 6.89
C PRO A 405 24.25 -15.08 7.69
N VAL A 406 24.82 -13.87 7.75
CA VAL A 406 24.23 -12.73 8.46
C VAL A 406 22.91 -12.30 7.82
N ARG A 407 22.82 -12.23 6.48
CA ARG A 407 21.56 -11.91 5.80
C ARG A 407 20.48 -12.97 6.03
N ILE A 408 20.85 -14.26 6.02
CA ILE A 408 19.91 -15.37 6.31
C ILE A 408 19.42 -15.28 7.76
N PHE A 409 20.33 -15.11 8.72
CA PHE A 409 19.98 -14.94 10.14
C PHE A 409 19.04 -13.74 10.36
N MET A 410 19.39 -12.57 9.81
CA MET A 410 18.56 -11.37 9.91
C MET A 410 17.21 -11.55 9.22
N LYS A 411 17.12 -12.33 8.13
CA LYS A 411 15.83 -12.67 7.51
C LYS A 411 14.96 -13.55 8.41
N VAL A 412 15.52 -14.61 8.98
CA VAL A 412 14.81 -15.50 9.90
C VAL A 412 14.35 -14.73 11.15
N TYR A 413 15.22 -13.91 11.74
CA TYR A 413 14.87 -13.01 12.84
C TYR A 413 13.71 -12.07 12.47
N MET A 414 13.79 -11.39 11.32
CA MET A 414 12.75 -10.46 10.86
C MET A 414 11.42 -11.17 10.59
N ASP A 415 11.42 -12.35 9.96
CA ASP A 415 10.21 -13.13 9.70
C ASP A 415 9.56 -13.66 11.00
N VAL A 416 10.35 -14.21 11.94
CA VAL A 416 9.88 -14.67 13.26
C VAL A 416 9.26 -13.52 14.04
N MET A 417 9.95 -12.38 14.11
CA MET A 417 9.53 -11.26 14.96
C MET A 417 8.45 -10.40 14.30
N MET A 418 8.34 -10.38 12.96
CA MET A 418 7.14 -9.92 12.26
C MET A 418 5.94 -10.81 12.62
N GLY A 419 6.11 -12.14 12.64
CA GLY A 419 5.12 -13.07 13.17
C GLY A 419 4.65 -12.70 14.58
N PHE A 420 5.59 -12.51 15.52
CA PHE A 420 5.32 -12.05 16.89
C PHE A 420 4.50 -10.74 16.95
N CYS A 421 4.80 -9.77 16.08
CA CYS A 421 4.05 -8.51 16.01
C CYS A 421 2.60 -8.72 15.57
N LEU A 422 2.35 -9.68 14.66
CA LEU A 422 1.06 -9.95 14.03
C LEU A 422 0.13 -10.87 14.82
N VAL A 423 0.65 -11.73 15.71
CA VAL A 423 -0.16 -12.56 16.63
C VAL A 423 -1.37 -11.80 17.23
N PRO A 424 -1.21 -10.61 17.84
CA PRO A 424 -2.33 -9.85 18.39
C PRO A 424 -3.26 -9.27 17.31
N PHE A 425 -2.72 -8.84 16.15
CA PHE A 425 -3.53 -8.33 15.03
C PHE A 425 -4.50 -9.39 14.49
N VAL A 426 -4.06 -10.65 14.43
CA VAL A 426 -4.87 -11.76 13.93
C VAL A 426 -5.86 -12.27 14.98
N TYR A 427 -5.43 -12.43 16.24
CA TYR A 427 -6.28 -13.03 17.27
C TYR A 427 -7.20 -12.08 18.02
N LEU A 428 -7.03 -10.76 17.87
CA LEU A 428 -7.91 -9.67 18.33
C LEU A 428 -8.08 -9.52 19.86
N SER A 429 -8.36 -10.60 20.60
CA SER A 429 -8.67 -10.58 22.04
C SER A 429 -7.48 -10.99 22.92
N TRP A 430 -7.35 -10.34 24.08
CA TRP A 430 -6.18 -10.46 24.94
C TRP A 430 -5.91 -11.89 25.43
N ASN A 431 -6.98 -12.63 25.79
CA ASN A 431 -6.89 -14.04 26.18
C ASN A 431 -6.19 -14.90 25.11
N ARG A 432 -6.50 -14.68 23.82
CA ARG A 432 -5.95 -15.49 22.73
C ARG A 432 -4.47 -15.19 22.48
N TYR A 433 -4.08 -13.91 22.28
CA TYR A 433 -2.68 -13.60 21.96
C TYR A 433 -1.73 -13.76 23.16
N LEU A 434 -2.20 -13.64 24.41
CA LEU A 434 -1.35 -13.89 25.57
C LEU A 434 -1.00 -15.37 25.78
N LEU A 435 -1.86 -16.32 25.36
CA LEU A 435 -1.51 -17.76 25.37
C LEU A 435 -0.29 -18.02 24.48
N VAL A 436 -0.29 -17.46 23.27
CA VAL A 436 0.84 -17.55 22.33
C VAL A 436 2.09 -16.92 22.93
N TYR A 437 2.00 -15.71 23.48
CA TYR A 437 3.14 -15.02 24.07
C TYR A 437 3.71 -15.72 25.31
N ASN A 438 2.86 -16.33 26.14
CA ASN A 438 3.29 -17.16 27.27
C ASN A 438 4.03 -18.42 26.78
N SER A 439 3.52 -19.10 25.73
CA SER A 439 4.13 -20.33 25.19
C SER A 439 5.53 -20.16 24.59
N ILE A 440 5.92 -18.91 24.28
CA ILE A 440 7.27 -18.48 23.86
C ILE A 440 8.01 -17.63 24.91
N TYR A 441 7.57 -17.67 26.18
CA TYR A 441 8.19 -16.99 27.32
C TYR A 441 8.35 -15.46 27.14
N TYR A 442 7.44 -14.82 26.42
CA TYR A 442 7.45 -13.38 26.10
C TYR A 442 8.75 -12.90 25.42
N LEU A 443 9.46 -13.79 24.70
CA LEU A 443 10.81 -13.56 24.14
C LEU A 443 10.97 -12.22 23.39
N GLY A 444 9.99 -11.84 22.57
CA GLY A 444 10.02 -10.55 21.85
C GLY A 444 10.10 -9.35 22.80
N TYR A 445 9.28 -9.33 23.84
CA TYR A 445 9.31 -8.26 24.84
C TYR A 445 10.59 -8.25 25.69
N ILE A 446 11.17 -9.42 25.98
CA ILE A 446 12.47 -9.51 26.65
C ILE A 446 13.56 -8.84 25.80
N ILE A 447 13.56 -9.04 24.48
CA ILE A 447 14.49 -8.38 23.55
C ILE A 447 14.22 -6.86 23.49
N TYR A 448 12.98 -6.46 23.21
CA TYR A 448 12.67 -5.07 22.87
C TYR A 448 12.59 -4.12 24.07
N PHE A 449 12.17 -4.58 25.25
CA PHE A 449 12.24 -3.79 26.50
C PHE A 449 13.56 -4.00 27.27
N GLY A 450 14.26 -5.13 27.06
CA GLY A 450 15.60 -5.32 27.61
C GLY A 450 16.64 -4.37 27.00
N TRP A 451 16.55 -4.07 25.70
CA TRP A 451 17.50 -3.18 25.04
C TRP A 451 17.55 -1.75 25.62
N PRO A 452 16.44 -1.02 25.88
CA PRO A 452 16.48 0.26 26.59
C PRO A 452 17.23 0.25 27.94
N VAL A 453 17.24 -0.88 28.65
CA VAL A 453 17.96 -1.04 29.93
C VAL A 453 19.45 -1.38 29.71
N LEU A 454 19.75 -2.21 28.72
CA LEU A 454 21.12 -2.66 28.38
C LEU A 454 21.91 -1.60 27.59
N SER A 455 21.24 -0.84 26.73
CA SER A 455 21.82 0.11 25.78
C SER A 455 22.67 1.21 26.46
N PRO A 456 22.27 1.83 27.59
CA PRO A 456 23.13 2.72 28.37
C PRO A 456 24.43 2.06 28.84
N VAL A 457 24.36 0.83 29.36
CA VAL A 457 25.54 0.08 29.83
C VAL A 457 26.48 -0.24 28.66
N MET A 458 25.93 -0.70 27.53
CA MET A 458 26.71 -0.95 26.31
C MET A 458 27.33 0.33 25.73
N LYS A 459 26.66 1.48 25.86
CA LYS A 459 27.16 2.81 25.48
C LYS A 459 28.19 3.39 26.47
N ILE A 460 28.39 2.77 27.63
CA ILE A 460 29.51 3.05 28.56
C ILE A 460 30.67 2.10 28.25
N LEU A 461 30.41 0.79 28.17
CA LEU A 461 31.44 -0.25 27.93
C LEU A 461 32.10 -0.14 26.56
N VAL A 462 31.36 0.31 25.54
CA VAL A 462 31.87 0.55 24.19
C VAL A 462 31.83 2.05 23.89
N PRO A 463 32.95 2.81 23.98
CA PRO A 463 33.01 4.23 23.56
C PRO A 463 32.73 4.39 22.06
N LYS A 464 32.46 5.61 21.55
CA LYS A 464 32.25 5.76 20.10
C LYS A 464 33.56 5.51 19.37
N ALA A 465 33.48 5.02 18.14
CA ALA A 465 34.65 4.76 17.31
C ALA A 465 35.46 6.05 17.03
N LYS A 466 34.80 7.22 16.93
CA LYS A 466 35.48 8.52 16.77
C LYS A 466 36.28 8.91 18.02
N ASP A 467 35.74 8.67 19.22
CA ASP A 467 36.36 9.05 20.50
C ASP A 467 37.72 8.31 20.70
N LEU A 468 37.82 7.07 20.22
CA LEU A 468 39.04 6.25 20.27
C LEU A 468 40.19 6.80 19.39
N TYR A 469 39.88 7.52 18.31
CA TYR A 469 40.89 8.16 17.44
C TYR A 469 41.39 9.51 17.98
N ILE A 470 40.77 10.05 19.04
CA ILE A 470 41.12 11.34 19.68
C ILE A 470 41.90 11.09 21.01
N SER A 471 42.38 9.86 21.22
CA SER A 471 43.26 9.53 22.35
C SER A 471 44.66 10.18 22.17
N PRO A 472 45.28 10.80 23.20
CA PRO A 472 46.34 11.81 23.00
C PRO A 472 47.68 11.33 22.40
N ASN A 473 47.89 10.03 22.24
CA ASN A 473 49.21 9.42 21.97
C ASN A 473 49.40 8.87 20.55
N ASN A 474 48.63 9.34 19.56
CA ASN A 474 48.93 9.08 18.15
C ASN A 474 48.95 10.37 17.33
N LYS A 475 49.88 10.47 16.37
CA LYS A 475 50.03 11.63 15.49
C LYS A 475 48.86 11.66 14.49
N GLY A 476 47.80 12.37 14.85
CA GLY A 476 46.60 12.53 14.02
C GLY A 476 46.86 13.32 12.74
N LEU A 477 45.95 13.18 11.78
CA LEU A 477 45.86 14.05 10.60
C LEU A 477 45.59 15.50 11.03
N LYS A 478 45.90 16.46 10.16
CA LYS A 478 45.75 17.89 10.47
C LYS A 478 44.27 18.25 10.71
N PRO A 479 43.99 19.29 11.51
CA PRO A 479 42.62 19.76 11.76
C PRO A 479 41.82 20.00 10.48
N ASP A 480 42.48 20.49 9.42
CA ASP A 480 41.87 20.80 8.12
C ASP A 480 41.42 19.54 7.37
N GLU A 481 42.18 18.44 7.49
CA GLU A 481 41.84 17.14 6.91
C GLU A 481 40.66 16.52 7.67
N VAL A 482 40.62 16.66 8.99
CA VAL A 482 39.48 16.25 9.84
C VAL A 482 38.24 17.09 9.53
N LEU A 483 38.38 18.40 9.30
CA LEU A 483 37.28 19.29 8.96
C LEU A 483 36.70 18.96 7.58
N ASN A 484 37.54 18.71 6.57
CA ASN A 484 37.12 18.22 5.26
C ASN A 484 36.40 16.86 5.37
N LEU A 485 36.88 15.95 6.22
CA LEU A 485 36.21 14.68 6.46
C LEU A 485 34.84 14.87 7.15
N ILE A 486 34.73 15.78 8.11
CA ILE A 486 33.47 16.12 8.78
C ILE A 486 32.47 16.75 7.80
N ASN A 487 32.89 17.67 6.95
CA ASN A 487 32.03 18.26 5.93
C ASN A 487 31.57 17.22 4.91
N LYS A 488 32.46 16.32 4.46
CA LYS A 488 32.13 15.20 3.58
C LYS A 488 31.16 14.20 4.24
N PHE A 489 31.24 13.98 5.55
CA PHE A 489 30.27 13.15 6.27
C PHE A 489 28.94 13.86 6.56
N ARG A 490 28.92 15.18 6.72
CA ARG A 490 27.67 15.96 6.88
C ARG A 490 26.82 15.90 5.61
N PHE A 491 27.44 16.04 4.45
CA PHE A 491 26.79 15.91 3.14
C PHE A 491 26.07 14.56 2.99
N LEU A 492 26.74 13.47 3.39
CA LEU A 492 26.18 12.11 3.41
C LEU A 492 25.07 11.91 4.47
N GLU A 493 24.96 12.77 5.48
CA GLU A 493 23.90 12.72 6.50
C GLU A 493 22.65 13.49 6.03
N GLU A 494 22.82 14.52 5.19
CA GLU A 494 21.74 15.23 4.50
C GLU A 494 21.13 14.39 3.36
N GLU A 495 21.93 13.64 2.60
CA GLU A 495 21.44 12.63 1.62
C GLU A 495 20.62 11.48 2.25
N ASN A 496 20.72 11.27 3.57
CA ASN A 496 19.98 10.22 4.29
C ASN A 496 18.67 10.70 4.95
N LEU A 497 18.25 11.94 4.65
CA LEU A 497 16.85 12.34 4.75
C LEU A 497 15.99 11.54 3.74
N PRO A 498 14.64 11.49 3.88
CA PRO A 498 13.82 10.71 2.97
C PRO A 498 13.94 11.26 1.54
N VAL A 499 14.49 10.43 0.63
CA VAL A 499 14.62 10.70 -0.81
C VAL A 499 13.39 11.42 -1.34
N GLU A 500 13.55 12.69 -1.67
CA GLU A 500 12.59 13.37 -2.54
C GLU A 500 12.73 12.75 -3.93
N ILE A 501 11.60 12.42 -4.55
CA ILE A 501 11.58 12.10 -5.98
C ILE A 501 11.69 13.44 -6.69
N ASP A 502 12.92 13.91 -6.87
CA ASP A 502 13.24 15.00 -7.78
C ASP A 502 13.04 14.50 -9.20
N SER A 503 12.18 15.20 -9.93
CA SER A 503 11.84 14.91 -11.32
C SER A 503 11.86 16.19 -12.14
N ASP A 504 13.02 16.85 -12.17
CA ASP A 504 13.33 17.93 -13.12
C ASP A 504 14.83 17.91 -13.43
N SER A 505 15.21 17.20 -14.49
CA SER A 505 16.54 17.29 -15.09
C SER A 505 16.55 18.39 -16.15
N ASN A 506 16.65 19.65 -15.71
CA ASN A 506 16.98 20.76 -16.61
C ASN A 506 18.47 21.07 -16.54
N ASP A 507 19.09 21.04 -17.72
CA ASP A 507 20.47 21.40 -17.99
C ASP A 507 20.56 22.94 -18.06
N ASP A 508 21.42 23.55 -17.24
CA ASP A 508 21.80 24.95 -17.39
C ASP A 508 23.23 25.18 -16.87
N GLY A 509 24.07 25.76 -17.73
CA GLY A 509 25.52 25.80 -17.55
C GLY A 509 26.02 26.89 -16.59
N ALA A 510 27.00 26.52 -15.78
CA ALA A 510 27.66 27.37 -14.78
C ALA A 510 28.02 28.80 -15.21
N SER A 511 27.75 29.77 -14.33
CA SER A 511 28.63 30.92 -14.10
C SER A 511 28.50 31.43 -12.65
N GLU A 512 29.62 31.73 -12.01
CA GLU A 512 29.71 32.17 -10.61
C GLU A 512 29.57 33.70 -10.49
N PRO A 513 28.95 34.24 -9.42
CA PRO A 513 28.96 35.66 -9.12
C PRO A 513 29.96 36.02 -8.01
N GLU A 514 30.96 36.87 -8.30
CA GLU A 514 31.75 37.55 -7.27
C GLU A 514 32.00 39.04 -7.57
N ASN A 515 31.79 39.83 -6.51
CA ASN A 515 32.43 41.11 -6.16
C ASN A 515 32.35 42.33 -7.11
N ALA A 516 31.77 43.41 -6.56
CA ALA A 516 31.86 44.77 -7.09
C ALA A 516 33.25 45.40 -6.81
N PRO A 517 33.62 46.51 -7.50
CA PRO A 517 33.32 47.81 -6.90
C PRO A 517 32.92 48.96 -7.85
N ILE A 518 32.38 50.01 -7.24
CA ILE A 518 32.09 51.38 -7.75
C ILE A 518 33.38 52.26 -7.57
N PRO A 519 33.64 53.42 -8.25
CA PRO A 519 32.84 54.23 -9.21
C PRO A 519 33.55 54.62 -10.54
N GLY A 520 32.85 55.34 -11.44
CA GLY A 520 33.48 56.20 -12.46
C GLY A 520 32.55 56.64 -13.61
N PRO A 521 32.33 57.95 -13.88
CA PRO A 521 31.36 58.40 -14.88
C PRO A 521 31.96 59.04 -16.15
N SER A 522 31.37 58.77 -17.32
CA SER A 522 31.41 59.66 -18.50
C SER A 522 30.37 59.26 -19.57
N ASN A 523 29.57 60.23 -20.03
CA ASN A 523 29.44 60.71 -21.42
C ASN A 523 29.54 59.70 -22.60
N THR A 524 28.76 59.76 -23.69
CA THR A 524 27.69 60.68 -24.15
C THR A 524 26.99 60.10 -25.41
N HIS A 525 25.94 60.79 -25.91
CA HIS A 525 25.46 60.79 -27.31
C HIS A 525 24.64 59.60 -27.88
N ASP A 526 23.32 59.77 -27.80
CA ASP A 526 22.35 59.74 -28.92
C ASP A 526 22.88 60.31 -30.27
N PRO A 527 22.20 60.11 -31.44
CA PRO A 527 21.13 59.14 -31.77
C PRO A 527 21.20 58.57 -33.23
N SER A 528 20.10 57.91 -33.65
CA SER A 528 19.46 57.98 -34.99
C SER A 528 19.86 57.04 -36.16
N CYS A 529 18.80 56.60 -36.87
CA CYS A 529 18.71 56.23 -38.31
C CYS A 529 19.61 55.09 -38.87
N GLU A 530 19.28 54.37 -39.96
CA GLU A 530 18.08 54.37 -40.84
C GLU A 530 17.94 52.99 -41.55
N THR A 531 16.76 52.67 -42.09
CA THR A 531 16.56 51.56 -43.05
C THR A 531 16.47 52.08 -44.48
N PRO A 532 16.99 51.38 -45.51
CA PRO A 532 16.04 50.88 -46.51
C PRO A 532 16.37 49.55 -47.23
N ALA A 533 15.33 49.05 -47.91
CA ALA A 533 15.14 47.79 -48.63
C ALA A 533 16.03 47.45 -49.85
N GLY A 534 15.98 46.18 -50.26
CA GLY A 534 16.28 45.69 -51.62
C GLY A 534 16.89 44.27 -51.68
N ILE A 535 16.60 43.31 -52.57
CA ILE A 535 15.48 42.89 -53.45
C ILE A 535 16.08 41.81 -54.41
N LYS A 536 15.38 40.68 -54.67
CA LYS A 536 15.68 39.57 -55.65
C LYS A 536 16.90 38.68 -55.31
N THR A 537 16.91 37.33 -55.38
CA THR A 537 16.33 36.26 -56.27
C THR A 537 16.94 36.18 -57.67
N SER A 538 17.41 35.04 -58.20
CA SER A 538 17.56 33.66 -57.67
C SER A 538 18.75 32.96 -58.41
N THR A 539 18.87 31.71 -58.87
CA THR A 539 17.98 30.54 -59.12
C THR A 539 18.83 29.27 -59.42
N ILE A 540 18.38 28.06 -59.05
CA ILE A 540 18.35 26.78 -59.85
C ILE A 540 18.02 25.59 -58.92
N ALA A 541 17.32 24.58 -59.44
CA ALA A 541 16.91 23.30 -58.80
C ALA A 541 16.97 22.19 -59.91
N PRO A 542 16.27 21.02 -59.86
CA PRO A 542 15.58 20.27 -58.79
C PRO A 542 15.86 18.73 -58.78
N CYS A 543 15.24 17.98 -57.85
CA CYS A 543 14.72 16.60 -58.00
C CYS A 543 13.73 16.34 -56.82
N LEU A 544 12.45 16.02 -57.02
CA LEU A 544 11.86 14.70 -57.38
C LEU A 544 12.09 13.60 -56.31
N SER A 545 11.08 12.87 -55.82
CA SER A 545 9.61 12.96 -56.03
C SER A 545 8.82 12.13 -54.99
N THR A 546 7.63 12.58 -54.58
CA THR A 546 6.67 11.80 -53.78
C THR A 546 5.73 10.93 -54.64
N PRO A 547 5.38 9.71 -54.19
CA PRO A 547 4.11 9.06 -54.51
C PRO A 547 3.17 8.99 -53.27
N GLN A 548 1.90 8.64 -53.51
CA GLN A 548 0.80 8.69 -52.54
C GLN A 548 0.81 7.54 -51.53
N ILE A 549 0.07 7.70 -50.43
CA ILE A 549 -0.35 6.61 -49.52
C ILE A 549 -1.88 6.49 -49.58
N GLU A 550 -2.36 5.25 -49.69
CA GLU A 550 -3.77 4.91 -49.93
C GLU A 550 -4.66 4.98 -48.68
N THR A 551 -5.98 4.97 -48.89
CA THR A 551 -6.99 4.95 -47.81
C THR A 551 -7.66 3.58 -47.68
N ARG A 552 -7.31 2.80 -46.65
CA ARG A 552 -8.24 1.87 -45.94
C ARG A 552 -7.60 1.12 -44.77
N ALA A 553 -8.19 1.29 -43.58
CA ALA A 553 -8.17 0.30 -42.50
C ALA A 553 -9.35 0.55 -41.52
N SER A 554 -10.59 0.44 -42.01
CA SER A 554 -11.78 0.56 -41.17
C SER A 554 -11.88 -0.62 -40.20
N CYS A 555 -11.64 -0.40 -38.90
CA CYS A 555 -11.84 -1.43 -37.88
C CYS A 555 -13.32 -1.82 -37.82
N SER A 556 -13.65 -3.03 -38.26
CA SER A 556 -15.00 -3.58 -38.15
C SER A 556 -15.33 -3.89 -36.68
N PRO A 557 -16.55 -3.58 -36.20
CA PRO A 557 -16.95 -3.91 -34.82
C PRO A 557 -16.97 -5.43 -34.55
N VAL A 558 -16.97 -6.27 -35.60
CA VAL A 558 -16.94 -7.73 -35.48
C VAL A 558 -15.65 -8.23 -34.82
N ASN A 559 -14.48 -7.67 -35.17
CA ASN A 559 -13.21 -8.07 -34.56
C ASN A 559 -13.15 -7.67 -33.08
N LEU A 560 -13.70 -6.51 -32.71
CA LEU A 560 -13.72 -6.06 -31.31
C LEU A 560 -14.62 -6.94 -30.45
N GLN A 561 -15.77 -7.40 -30.97
CA GLN A 561 -16.56 -8.42 -30.29
C GLN A 561 -15.81 -9.74 -30.15
N GLN A 562 -15.09 -10.18 -31.19
CA GLN A 562 -14.27 -11.40 -31.12
C GLN A 562 -13.15 -11.28 -30.09
N GLU A 563 -12.40 -10.18 -30.04
CA GLU A 563 -11.33 -9.97 -29.03
C GLU A 563 -11.89 -9.89 -27.60
N ILE A 564 -13.01 -9.21 -27.38
CA ILE A 564 -13.65 -9.15 -26.06
C ILE A 564 -14.20 -10.52 -25.65
N VAL A 565 -14.85 -11.26 -26.57
CA VAL A 565 -15.31 -12.64 -26.30
C VAL A 565 -14.13 -13.58 -26.09
N GLN A 566 -13.03 -13.45 -26.82
CA GLN A 566 -11.80 -14.23 -26.61
C GLN A 566 -11.19 -13.93 -25.25
N ALA A 567 -11.12 -12.66 -24.82
CA ALA A 567 -10.61 -12.26 -23.52
C ALA A 567 -11.51 -12.75 -22.36
N VAL A 568 -12.83 -12.62 -22.50
CA VAL A 568 -13.81 -13.12 -21.53
C VAL A 568 -13.80 -14.65 -21.48
N ASN A 569 -13.71 -15.34 -22.61
CA ASN A 569 -13.59 -16.80 -22.66
C ASN A 569 -12.25 -17.28 -22.08
N ASN A 570 -11.13 -16.61 -22.36
CA ASN A 570 -9.83 -16.95 -21.78
C ASN A 570 -9.81 -16.73 -20.26
N LEU A 571 -10.42 -15.65 -19.76
CA LEU A 571 -10.60 -15.40 -18.33
C LEU A 571 -11.53 -16.46 -17.71
N THR A 572 -12.64 -16.77 -18.37
CA THR A 572 -13.60 -17.79 -17.93
C THR A 572 -12.96 -19.17 -17.88
N CYS A 573 -12.24 -19.59 -18.91
CA CYS A 573 -11.50 -20.86 -18.94
C CYS A 573 -10.36 -20.89 -17.91
N SER A 574 -9.66 -19.78 -17.68
CA SER A 574 -8.62 -19.69 -16.64
C SER A 574 -9.21 -19.82 -15.24
N VAL A 575 -10.38 -19.22 -15.00
CA VAL A 575 -11.14 -19.40 -13.76
C VAL A 575 -11.66 -20.83 -13.65
N PHE A 576 -12.36 -21.38 -14.65
CA PHE A 576 -12.88 -22.74 -14.61
C PHE A 576 -11.79 -23.80 -14.43
N PHE A 577 -10.65 -23.68 -15.13
CA PHE A 577 -9.51 -24.57 -14.94
C PHE A 577 -8.93 -24.45 -13.52
N PHE A 578 -8.86 -23.24 -12.95
CA PHE A 578 -8.45 -23.04 -11.56
C PHE A 578 -9.46 -23.63 -10.55
N LEU A 579 -10.77 -23.49 -10.80
CA LEU A 579 -11.84 -24.11 -10.00
C LEU A 579 -11.78 -25.66 -10.07
N GLU A 580 -11.51 -26.20 -11.26
CA GLU A 580 -11.40 -27.65 -11.51
C GLU A 580 -10.17 -28.23 -10.80
N GLN A 581 -9.01 -27.57 -10.88
CA GLN A 581 -7.80 -27.95 -10.13
C GLN A 581 -8.01 -27.89 -8.61
N LEU A 582 -8.69 -26.86 -8.08
CA LEU A 582 -9.06 -26.77 -6.66
C LEU A 582 -9.97 -27.93 -6.24
N SER A 583 -11.00 -28.22 -7.05
CA SER A 583 -11.94 -29.33 -6.82
C SER A 583 -11.21 -30.68 -6.80
N PHE A 584 -10.24 -30.89 -7.69
CA PHE A 584 -9.46 -32.13 -7.75
C PHE A 584 -8.54 -32.34 -6.53
N VAL A 585 -7.99 -31.26 -5.96
CA VAL A 585 -7.17 -31.30 -4.74
C VAL A 585 -8.03 -31.51 -3.48
N GLN A 586 -9.27 -31.02 -3.46
CA GLN A 586 -10.21 -31.33 -2.37
C GLN A 586 -10.81 -32.75 -2.49
N ALA A 587 -10.96 -33.27 -3.70
CA ALA A 587 -11.41 -34.65 -3.91
C ALA A 587 -10.39 -35.70 -3.44
N SER A 588 -9.08 -35.45 -3.61
CA SER A 588 -8.04 -36.40 -3.18
C SER A 588 -7.82 -36.45 -1.66
N SER A 589 -8.19 -35.40 -0.92
CA SER A 589 -8.09 -35.35 0.54
C SER A 589 -9.27 -36.01 1.29
N HIS A 590 -10.20 -36.65 0.58
CA HIS A 590 -11.37 -37.34 1.14
C HIS A 590 -11.37 -38.88 0.93
N VAL A 591 -10.24 -39.48 0.53
CA VAL A 591 -10.16 -40.92 0.19
C VAL A 591 -9.56 -41.80 1.30
N GLU A 592 -8.80 -41.24 2.26
CA GLU A 592 -8.19 -42.00 3.35
C GLU A 592 -8.86 -41.74 4.72
N ASP A 593 -10.06 -42.30 4.94
CA ASP A 593 -10.52 -42.61 6.30
C ASP A 593 -11.59 -43.73 6.32
N SER A 594 -11.24 -44.94 6.77
CA SER A 594 -12.16 -46.08 6.98
C SER A 594 -11.53 -47.24 7.78
N PRO A 595 -11.44 -47.14 9.11
CA PRO A 595 -10.89 -48.20 9.96
C PRO A 595 -11.91 -49.32 10.23
N VAL A 596 -12.01 -50.31 9.33
CA VAL A 596 -12.85 -51.51 9.54
C VAL A 596 -12.19 -52.49 10.53
N MET A 597 -12.29 -52.20 11.83
CA MET A 597 -11.85 -53.13 12.88
C MET A 597 -12.96 -54.14 13.24
N LYS A 598 -12.65 -55.44 13.11
CA LYS A 598 -13.51 -56.54 13.55
C LYS A 598 -13.32 -56.80 15.04
N ASN A 599 -14.40 -56.80 15.82
CA ASN A 599 -14.43 -57.37 17.17
C ASN A 599 -15.33 -58.62 17.21
N PRO A 600 -14.87 -59.76 17.76
CA PRO A 600 -15.70 -60.92 18.00
C PRO A 600 -16.34 -60.93 19.39
N THR A 601 -17.52 -61.57 19.48
CA THR A 601 -18.14 -62.20 20.67
C THR A 601 -18.41 -61.39 21.95
N GLY A 602 -19.70 -61.34 22.36
CA GLY A 602 -20.07 -61.81 23.71
C GLY A 602 -20.99 -60.92 24.58
N ASN A 603 -22.32 -61.07 24.40
CA ASN A 603 -23.41 -60.78 25.39
C ASN A 603 -23.55 -59.33 25.93
N GLY A 604 -24.74 -58.80 26.25
CA GLY A 604 -26.12 -59.29 26.08
C GLY A 604 -27.10 -58.52 27.00
N CYS A 605 -28.32 -58.24 26.53
CA CYS A 605 -29.36 -57.40 27.21
C CYS A 605 -28.98 -55.91 27.43
N SER A 606 -29.89 -54.98 27.71
CA SER A 606 -31.32 -54.77 27.35
C SER A 606 -31.77 -53.39 27.88
N SER A 607 -32.63 -52.66 27.17
CA SER A 607 -33.38 -51.46 27.67
C SER A 607 -32.49 -50.24 28.08
N ALA A 608 -32.98 -49.00 28.26
CA ALA A 608 -34.21 -48.34 27.79
C ALA A 608 -34.05 -46.78 27.85
N THR A 609 -34.48 -46.10 26.78
CA THR A 609 -35.39 -44.92 26.76
C THR A 609 -35.14 -43.66 27.63
N LEU A 610 -35.19 -42.47 26.98
CA LEU A 610 -35.30 -41.09 27.53
C LEU A 610 -34.05 -40.55 28.30
N VAL A 611 -33.75 -39.24 28.31
CA VAL A 611 -34.41 -38.05 27.70
C VAL A 611 -33.51 -37.41 26.65
#